data_AF-A0A953REL5-F1
#
_entry.id   AF-A0A953REL5-F1
#
_cell.length_a   1.000
_cell.length_b   1.000
_cell.length_c   1.000
_cell.angle_alpha   90.00
_cell.angle_beta   90.00
_cell.angle_gamma   90.00
#
_symmetry.space_group_name_H-M   'P 1'
#
loop_
_entity.id
_entity.type
_entity.pdbx_description
1 polymer ?
#
loop_
_entity_poly.entity_id
_entity_poly.type
_entity_poly.pdbx_seq_one_letter_code
_entity_poly.pdbx_strand_id
1 'polypeptide(L)'
;MNTDRILALLTRIPGARSLWCRFPIGSVGLRVRFGIWHRPHYAYGCYSAAQLARRLGLNGITVMELGVAGGRGLLALEEIAGAVAGAVGIQIDVVGFDSGEGMPAPVDYRDLPHVWGQGHPSCPVE
;
A
#
# COMPACT_ATOMS: atom_id res chain seq x y z
N MET A 1 26.39 -18.19 2.79
CA MET A 1 25.27 -17.68 3.63
C MET A 1 24.37 -16.85 2.73
N ASN A 2 23.09 -17.21 2.57
CA ASN A 2 22.22 -16.60 1.56
C ASN A 2 21.94 -15.13 1.92
N THR A 3 22.14 -14.20 0.98
CA THR A 3 21.96 -12.73 1.18
C THR A 3 20.58 -12.42 1.77
N ASP A 4 19.57 -13.18 1.37
CA ASP A 4 18.21 -13.08 1.88
C ASP A 4 18.10 -13.36 3.38
N ARG A 5 18.85 -14.33 3.90
CA ARG A 5 18.87 -14.65 5.34
C ARG A 5 19.52 -13.54 6.15
N ILE A 6 20.57 -12.92 5.60
CA ILE A 6 21.26 -11.80 6.25
C ILE A 6 20.34 -10.58 6.31
N LEU A 7 19.71 -10.23 5.19
CA LEU A 7 18.74 -9.13 5.14
C LEU A 7 17.54 -9.40 6.03
N ALA A 8 17.00 -10.62 6.05
CA ALA A 8 15.93 -11.00 6.97
C ALA A 8 16.34 -10.80 8.43
N LEU A 9 17.54 -11.20 8.81
CA LEU A 9 18.08 -11.03 10.16
C LEU A 9 18.23 -9.53 10.51
N LEU A 10 18.75 -8.72 9.58
CA LEU A 10 18.90 -7.28 9.77
C LEU A 10 17.55 -6.59 9.97
N THR A 11 16.50 -7.00 9.24
CA THR A 11 15.16 -6.42 9.42
C THR A 11 14.50 -6.75 10.76
N ARG A 12 15.05 -7.71 11.53
CA ARG A 12 14.57 -8.03 12.89
C ARG A 12 15.16 -7.11 13.95
N ILE A 13 16.22 -6.38 13.62
CA ILE A 13 16.80 -5.40 14.53
C ILE A 13 15.80 -4.24 14.69
N PRO A 14 15.41 -3.87 15.92
CA PRO A 14 14.53 -2.74 16.16
C PRO A 14 15.03 -1.47 15.45
N GLY A 15 14.15 -0.78 14.73
CA GLY A 15 14.49 0.45 14.01
C GLY A 15 15.19 0.26 12.66
N ALA A 16 15.78 -0.90 12.36
CA ALA A 16 16.47 -1.13 11.08
C ALA A 16 15.55 -0.95 9.86
N ARG A 17 14.30 -1.42 9.96
CA ARG A 17 13.28 -1.18 8.92
C ARG A 17 12.96 0.30 8.75
N SER A 18 12.81 1.03 9.85
CA SER A 18 12.52 2.47 9.82
C SER A 18 13.65 3.25 9.15
N LEU A 19 14.89 2.93 9.51
CA LEU A 19 16.07 3.53 8.91
C LEU A 19 16.16 3.22 7.40
N TRP A 20 15.89 1.99 7.01
CA TRP A 20 15.90 1.59 5.59
C TRP A 20 14.72 2.19 4.80
N CYS A 21 13.56 2.39 5.42
CA CYS A 21 12.48 3.16 4.82
C CYS A 21 12.88 4.62 4.59
N ARG A 22 13.67 5.21 5.50
CA ARG A 22 14.16 6.59 5.39
C ARG A 22 15.21 6.75 4.29
N PHE A 23 16.06 5.73 4.11
CA PHE A 23 17.09 5.68 3.08
C PHE A 23 16.83 4.49 2.15
N PRO A 24 15.91 4.62 1.18
CA PRO A 24 15.41 3.51 0.38
C PRO A 24 16.49 2.99 -0.60
N ILE A 25 17.35 2.11 -0.11
CA ILE A 25 18.41 1.47 -0.90
C ILE A 25 17.91 0.12 -1.44
N GLY A 26 18.27 -0.20 -2.68
CA GLY A 26 17.95 -1.49 -3.31
C GLY A 26 16.75 -1.42 -4.25
N SER A 27 16.52 -2.52 -4.98
CA SER A 27 15.44 -2.58 -5.97
C SER A 27 14.07 -2.53 -5.31
N VAL A 28 13.06 -2.05 -6.06
CA VAL A 28 11.67 -2.03 -5.60
C VAL A 28 11.20 -3.41 -5.17
N GLY A 29 11.52 -4.46 -5.93
CA GLY A 29 11.19 -5.84 -5.57
C GLY A 29 11.81 -6.29 -4.24
N LEU A 30 13.07 -5.92 -3.97
CA LEU A 30 13.73 -6.21 -2.69
C LEU A 30 13.03 -5.50 -1.53
N ARG A 31 12.72 -4.21 -1.70
CA ARG A 31 12.03 -3.39 -0.70
C ARG A 31 10.64 -3.92 -0.41
N VAL A 32 9.87 -4.31 -1.43
CA VAL A 32 8.56 -4.95 -1.28
C VAL A 32 8.68 -6.25 -0.47
N ARG A 33 9.64 -7.12 -0.83
CA ARG A 33 9.87 -8.42 -0.16
C ARG A 33 10.17 -8.29 1.33
N PHE A 34 10.92 -7.27 1.73
CA PHE A 34 11.31 -7.04 3.13
C PHE A 34 10.41 -6.03 3.87
N GLY A 35 9.36 -5.52 3.21
CA GLY A 35 8.42 -4.57 3.80
C GLY A 35 9.01 -3.19 4.09
N ILE A 36 9.92 -2.73 3.24
CA ILE A 36 10.65 -1.45 3.37
C ILE A 36 9.85 -0.31 2.71
N TRP A 37 8.66 -0.06 3.26
CA TRP A 37 7.70 0.96 2.85
C TRP A 37 6.90 1.45 4.06
N HIS A 38 6.35 2.67 4.00
CA HIS A 38 5.44 3.16 5.04
C HIS A 38 4.13 2.36 5.11
N ARG A 39 3.67 1.85 3.96
CA ARG A 39 2.52 0.94 3.82
C ARG A 39 2.95 -0.33 3.07
N PRO A 40 3.60 -1.31 3.73
CA PRO A 40 4.12 -2.52 3.08
C PRO A 40 3.04 -3.34 2.36
N HIS A 41 1.82 -3.36 2.90
CA HIS A 41 0.68 -4.06 2.31
C HIS A 41 0.23 -3.42 0.98
N TYR A 42 0.23 -2.08 0.87
CA TYR A 42 -0.02 -1.38 -0.39
C TYR A 42 1.08 -1.69 -1.41
N ALA A 43 2.34 -1.66 -0.97
CA ALA A 43 3.47 -1.94 -1.84
C ALA A 43 3.44 -3.37 -2.40
N TYR A 44 3.09 -4.35 -1.56
CA TYR A 44 2.93 -5.73 -1.98
C TYR A 44 1.81 -5.89 -3.01
N GLY A 45 0.62 -5.33 -2.75
CA GLY A 45 -0.53 -5.40 -3.65
C GLY A 45 -0.24 -4.76 -5.00
N CYS A 46 0.23 -3.50 -5.00
CA CYS A 46 0.57 -2.75 -6.21
C CYS A 46 1.65 -3.46 -7.04
N TYR A 47 2.74 -3.89 -6.40
CA TYR A 47 3.83 -4.58 -7.10
C TYR A 47 3.41 -5.92 -7.69
N SER A 48 2.59 -6.69 -6.97
CA SER A 48 2.09 -7.98 -7.46
C SER A 48 1.15 -7.82 -8.65
N ALA A 49 0.23 -6.85 -8.58
CA ALA A 49 -0.67 -6.51 -9.68
C ALA A 49 0.11 -6.03 -10.92
N ALA A 50 1.10 -5.16 -10.73
CA ALA A 50 1.94 -4.66 -11.82
C ALA A 50 2.76 -5.77 -12.49
N GLN A 51 3.36 -6.67 -11.71
CA GLN A 51 4.06 -7.82 -12.27
C GLN A 51 3.15 -8.74 -13.07
N LEU A 52 1.92 -8.97 -12.59
CA LEU A 52 0.94 -9.76 -13.33
C LEU A 52 0.57 -9.07 -14.65
N ALA A 53 0.24 -7.78 -14.62
CA ALA A 53 -0.09 -7.00 -15.80
C ALA A 53 1.04 -7.03 -16.85
N ARG A 54 2.29 -6.89 -16.40
CA ARG A 54 3.47 -6.98 -17.29
C ARG A 54 3.58 -8.36 -17.95
N ARG A 55 3.34 -9.45 -17.22
CA ARG A 55 3.36 -10.82 -17.77
C ARG A 55 2.20 -11.09 -18.72
N LEU A 56 1.07 -10.42 -18.53
CA LEU A 56 -0.08 -10.46 -19.43
C LEU A 56 0.07 -9.55 -20.66
N GLY A 57 1.15 -8.77 -20.75
CA GLY A 57 1.39 -7.85 -21.86
C GLY A 57 0.50 -6.60 -21.84
N LEU A 58 -0.04 -6.23 -20.67
CA LEU A 58 -0.84 -5.02 -20.50
C LEU A 58 0.07 -3.79 -20.39
N ASN A 59 -0.44 -2.64 -20.87
CA ASN A 59 0.28 -1.37 -20.84
C ASN A 59 0.24 -0.67 -19.48
N GLY A 60 -0.75 -0.98 -18.64
CA GLY A 60 -0.91 -0.39 -17.33
C GLY A 60 -2.05 -0.98 -16.50
N ILE A 61 -2.17 -0.47 -15.27
CA ILE A 61 -3.24 -0.81 -14.32
C ILE A 61 -3.71 0.45 -13.60
N THR A 62 -4.91 0.39 -13.02
CA THR A 62 -5.38 1.39 -12.06
C THR A 62 -5.45 0.72 -10.69
N VAL A 63 -4.83 1.33 -9.68
CA VAL A 63 -4.94 0.91 -8.29
C VAL A 63 -5.87 1.86 -7.54
N MET A 64 -6.75 1.31 -6.71
CA MET A 64 -7.79 2.07 -6.04
C MET A 64 -7.71 1.93 -4.53
N GLU A 65 -7.86 3.04 -3.80
CA GLU A 65 -8.14 3.03 -2.36
C GLU A 65 -9.64 3.27 -2.14
N LEU A 66 -10.27 2.39 -1.37
CA LEU A 66 -11.67 2.50 -0.95
C LEU A 66 -11.69 2.85 0.54
N GLY A 67 -12.20 4.04 0.86
CA GLY A 67 -12.09 4.63 2.20
C GLY A 67 -10.76 5.35 2.39
N VAL A 68 -10.63 6.55 1.81
CA VAL A 68 -9.44 7.40 1.83
C VAL A 68 -9.27 8.13 3.16
N ALA A 69 -10.38 8.50 3.81
CA ALA A 69 -10.44 9.35 4.99
C ALA A 69 -9.50 10.57 4.88
N GLY A 70 -8.51 10.69 5.77
CA GLY A 70 -7.56 11.80 5.78
C GLY A 70 -6.44 11.73 4.72
N GLY A 71 -6.56 10.93 3.66
CA GLY A 71 -5.68 10.97 2.47
C GLY A 71 -4.27 10.40 2.62
N ARG A 72 -3.82 10.06 3.83
CA ARG A 72 -2.47 9.53 4.06
C ARG A 72 -2.21 8.18 3.38
N GLY A 73 -3.26 7.37 3.23
CA GLY A 73 -3.18 6.12 2.46
C GLY A 73 -2.90 6.41 0.99
N LEU A 74 -3.68 7.33 0.42
CA LEU A 74 -3.64 7.67 -0.99
C LEU A 74 -2.28 8.23 -1.41
N LEU A 75 -1.73 9.16 -0.61
CA LEU A 75 -0.37 9.69 -0.82
C LEU A 75 0.70 8.59 -0.78
N ALA A 76 0.56 7.63 0.15
CA ALA A 76 1.48 6.50 0.22
C ALA A 76 1.33 5.58 -1.00
N LEU A 77 0.10 5.39 -1.49
CA LEU A 77 -0.19 4.61 -2.68
C LEU A 77 0.38 5.26 -3.95
N GLU A 78 0.31 6.59 -4.07
CA GLU A 78 0.94 7.35 -5.17
C GLU A 78 2.47 7.18 -5.19
N GLU A 79 3.15 7.33 -4.04
CA GLU A 79 4.60 7.13 -3.94
C GLU A 79 4.99 5.71 -4.37
N ILE A 80 4.24 4.72 -3.88
CA ILE A 80 4.43 3.31 -4.22
C ILE A 80 4.20 3.09 -5.72
N ALA A 81 3.10 3.60 -6.27
CA ALA A 81 2.75 3.43 -7.68
C ALA A 81 3.82 4.01 -8.60
N GLY A 82 4.35 5.21 -8.32
CA GLY A 82 5.42 5.81 -9.10
C GLY A 82 6.70 4.96 -9.11
N ALA A 83 7.10 4.44 -7.94
CA ALA A 83 8.27 3.57 -7.85
C ALA A 83 8.06 2.21 -8.56
N VAL A 84 6.88 1.62 -8.41
CA VAL A 84 6.53 0.33 -9.04
C VAL A 84 6.42 0.48 -10.56
N ALA A 85 5.78 1.54 -11.05
CA ALA A 85 5.63 1.83 -12.47
C ALA A 85 6.99 1.88 -13.16
N GLY A 86 7.95 2.64 -12.59
CA GLY A 86 9.32 2.71 -13.12
C GLY A 86 10.08 1.39 -13.05
N ALA A 87 9.89 0.60 -11.98
CA ALA A 87 10.60 -0.67 -11.81
C ALA A 87 10.05 -1.81 -12.69
N VAL A 88 8.74 -1.82 -12.95
CA VAL A 88 8.08 -2.88 -13.73
C VAL A 88 7.96 -2.50 -15.21
N GLY A 89 7.93 -1.19 -15.52
CA GLY A 89 7.82 -0.68 -16.88
C GLY A 89 6.39 -0.72 -17.43
N ILE A 90 5.40 -0.36 -16.62
CA ILE A 90 3.99 -0.19 -17.02
C ILE A 90 3.44 1.12 -16.44
N GLN A 91 2.34 1.62 -17.00
CA GLN A 91 1.60 2.75 -16.41
C GLN A 91 0.81 2.30 -15.19
N ILE A 92 0.76 3.14 -14.15
CA ILE A 92 -0.04 2.88 -12.94
C ILE A 92 -0.76 4.16 -12.58
N ASP A 93 -2.09 4.15 -12.71
CA ASP A 93 -2.96 5.23 -12.26
C ASP A 93 -3.45 4.96 -10.84
N VAL A 94 -3.60 6.01 -10.04
CA VAL A 94 -4.07 5.93 -8.65
C VAL A 94 -5.36 6.71 -8.51
N VAL A 95 -6.38 6.08 -7.92
CA VAL A 95 -7.66 6.73 -7.62
C VAL A 95 -8.11 6.40 -6.19
N GLY A 96 -8.73 7.37 -5.52
CA GLY A 96 -9.29 7.22 -4.18
C GLY A 96 -10.79 7.47 -4.20
N PHE A 97 -11.55 6.62 -3.53
CA PHE A 97 -12.99 6.78 -3.33
C PHE A 97 -13.30 6.84 -1.84
N ASP A 98 -14.04 7.86 -1.41
CA ASP A 98 -14.50 8.02 -0.04
C ASP A 98 -15.88 8.69 -0.05
N SER A 99 -16.71 8.40 0.95
CA SER A 99 -18.00 9.05 1.12
C SER A 99 -17.88 10.47 1.67
N GLY A 100 -16.77 10.79 2.35
CA GLY A 100 -16.60 12.01 3.14
C GLY A 100 -17.38 12.01 4.45
N GLU A 101 -18.27 11.03 4.67
CA GLU A 101 -19.21 10.99 5.79
C GLU A 101 -18.87 9.88 6.81
N GLY A 102 -17.82 9.11 6.57
CA GLY A 102 -17.48 7.92 7.35
C GLY A 102 -18.29 6.68 6.94
N MET A 103 -18.29 5.64 7.77
CA MET A 103 -19.01 4.39 7.46
C MET A 103 -20.53 4.60 7.42
N PRO A 104 -21.25 3.96 6.49
CA PRO A 104 -22.71 3.97 6.47
C PRO A 104 -23.29 3.24 7.70
N ALA A 105 -24.61 3.35 7.89
CA ALA A 105 -25.29 2.55 8.91
C ALA A 105 -25.13 1.05 8.61
N PRO A 106 -24.78 0.22 9.62
CA PRO A 106 -24.58 -1.21 9.43
C PRO A 106 -25.91 -1.89 9.03
N VAL A 107 -25.84 -2.77 8.05
CA VAL A 107 -27.00 -3.51 7.52
C VAL A 107 -27.18 -4.82 8.27
N ASP A 108 -26.09 -5.57 8.47
CA ASP A 108 -26.13 -6.85 9.17
C ASP A 108 -24.82 -7.16 9.92
N TYR A 109 -24.69 -8.38 10.43
CA TYR A 109 -23.55 -8.79 11.27
C TYR A 109 -22.19 -8.73 10.56
N ARG A 110 -22.14 -8.73 9.22
CA ARG A 110 -20.90 -8.67 8.43
C ARG A 110 -20.22 -7.31 8.51
N ASP A 111 -20.98 -6.27 8.86
CA ASP A 111 -20.47 -4.92 9.07
C ASP A 111 -19.86 -4.74 10.47
N LEU A 112 -19.82 -5.82 11.28
CA LEU A 112 -19.33 -5.83 12.66
C LEU A 112 -19.79 -4.58 13.45
N PRO A 113 -21.11 -4.37 13.64
CA PRO A 113 -21.66 -3.15 14.27
C PRO A 113 -21.22 -2.92 15.71
N HIS A 114 -20.67 -3.94 16.37
CA HIS A 114 -20.08 -3.84 17.71
C HIS A 114 -18.63 -3.29 17.70
N VAL A 115 -18.00 -3.22 16.52
CA VAL A 115 -16.65 -2.67 16.30
C VAL A 115 -16.74 -1.32 15.57
N TRP A 116 -17.58 -1.22 14.54
CA TRP A 116 -17.70 -0.02 13.70
C TRP A 116 -19.13 0.51 13.69
N GLY A 117 -19.31 1.74 14.17
CA GLY A 117 -20.58 2.46 14.12
C GLY A 117 -20.69 3.37 12.88
N GLN A 118 -21.91 3.83 12.59
CA GLN A 118 -22.14 4.84 11.57
C GLN A 118 -21.25 6.09 11.80
N GLY A 119 -20.67 6.63 10.74
CA GLY A 119 -19.78 7.79 10.78
C GLY A 119 -18.37 7.50 11.30
N HIS A 120 -18.05 6.25 11.67
CA HIS A 120 -16.70 5.85 12.05
C HIS A 120 -15.88 5.42 10.83
N PRO A 121 -14.57 5.66 10.75
CA PRO A 121 -13.84 6.73 11.44
C PRO A 121 -14.34 8.09 10.94
N SER A 122 -14.31 9.10 11.81
CA SER A 122 -14.71 10.45 11.42
C SER A 122 -13.77 10.97 10.33
N CYS A 123 -14.29 11.24 9.13
CA CYS A 123 -13.59 12.01 8.10
C CYS A 123 -13.77 13.50 8.44
N PRO A 124 -12.74 14.23 8.88
CA PRO A 124 -12.85 15.67 8.98
C PRO A 124 -12.89 16.22 7.56
N VAL A 125 -14.07 16.64 7.12
CA VAL A 125 -14.25 17.46 5.93
C VAL A 125 -13.98 18.92 6.32
N GLU A 126 -12.69 19.28 6.38
CA GLU A 126 -12.21 20.67 6.28
C GLU A 126 -11.12 20.76 5.21
#